data_AF-A0A8J6P6A2-F1
#
_entry.id   AF-A0A8J6P6A2-F1
#
_cell.length_a   1.000
_cell.length_b   1.000
_cell.length_c   1.000
_cell.angle_alpha   90.00
_cell.angle_beta   90.00
_cell.angle_gamma   90.00
#
_symmetry.space_group_name_H-M   'P 1'
#
loop_
_entity.id
_entity.type
_entity.pdbx_description
1 polymer ?
#
loop_
_entity_poly.entity_id
_entity_poly.type
_entity_poly.pdbx_seq_one_letter_code
_entity_poly.pdbx_strand_id
1 'polypeptide(L)' 'MMKKKISLLFACTLLVCISCKKDWTCSCTYTLDGTASGSYEINDKSKDDARSMCEATAISETGDTLVCKIAD' A
#
# COMPACT_ATOMS: atom_id res chain seq x y z
N MET A 1 -41.30 40.55 -8.73
CA MET A 1 -40.40 39.76 -9.59
C MET A 1 -39.33 39.11 -8.73
N MET A 2 -39.45 37.83 -8.42
CA MET A 2 -38.44 37.07 -7.68
C MET A 2 -38.02 35.88 -8.51
N LYS A 3 -36.74 35.83 -8.91
CA LYS A 3 -35.94 34.60 -9.02
C LYS A 3 -34.49 34.96 -8.74
N LYS A 4 -34.16 35.07 -7.45
CA LYS A 4 -32.78 35.06 -6.94
C LYS A 4 -32.17 33.74 -7.39
N LYS A 5 -31.32 33.76 -8.42
CA LYS A 5 -30.61 32.58 -8.89
C LYS A 5 -29.48 32.35 -7.90
N ILE A 6 -29.78 31.52 -6.91
CA ILE A 6 -28.84 30.97 -5.95
C ILE A 6 -27.71 30.33 -6.75
N SER A 7 -26.59 31.06 -6.83
CA SER A 7 -25.40 30.63 -7.53
C SER A 7 -24.77 29.52 -6.71
N LEU A 8 -25.00 28.30 -7.20
CA LEU A 8 -24.20 27.09 -7.07
C LEU A 8 -23.24 27.06 -5.87
N LEU A 9 -23.64 26.29 -4.85
CA LEU A 9 -22.75 25.70 -3.86
C LEU A 9 -21.63 24.94 -4.59
N PHE A 10 -20.48 25.60 -4.77
CA PHE A 10 -19.22 24.93 -5.08
C PHE A 10 -18.70 24.37 -3.76
N ALA A 11 -19.36 23.33 -3.25
CA ALA A 11 -18.79 22.47 -2.24
C ALA A 11 -17.65 21.71 -2.92
N CYS A 12 -16.47 22.33 -2.98
CA CYS A 12 -15.23 21.60 -3.15
C CYS A 12 -15.16 20.59 -2.02
N THR A 13 -15.67 19.39 -2.26
CA THR A 13 -15.28 18.20 -1.54
C THR A 13 -13.78 18.07 -1.76
N LEU A 14 -13.02 18.68 -0.86
CA LEU A 14 -11.67 18.27 -0.53
C LEU A 14 -11.81 16.78 -0.16
N LEU A 15 -11.69 15.92 -1.16
CA LEU A 15 -11.37 14.52 -0.98
C LEU A 15 -10.00 14.54 -0.32
N VAL A 16 -10.01 14.63 1.01
CA VAL A 16 -8.84 14.44 1.81
C VAL A 16 -8.39 13.03 1.47
N CYS A 17 -7.34 12.91 0.65
CA CYS A 17 -6.59 11.68 0.49
C CYS A 17 -5.87 11.44 1.82
N ILE A 18 -6.64 11.17 2.88
CA ILE A 18 -6.12 10.59 4.11
C ILE A 18 -5.62 9.22 3.67
N SER A 19 -4.31 9.18 3.38
CA SER A 19 -3.57 7.96 3.27
C SER A 19 -3.71 7.28 4.63
N CYS A 20 -4.71 6.40 4.75
CA CYS A 20 -4.96 5.65 5.96
C CYS A 20 -3.72 4.80 6.21
N LYS A 21 -2.93 5.23 7.19
CA LYS A 21 -1.84 4.42 7.70
C LYS A 21 -2.46 3.29 8.50
N LYS A 22 -2.00 2.08 8.24
CA LYS A 22 -2.32 0.91 9.04
C LYS A 22 -1.09 0.02 9.13
N ASP A 23 -1.22 -1.03 9.91
CA ASP A 23 -0.22 -2.07 9.97
C ASP A 23 -0.45 -3.03 8.79
N TRP A 24 0.64 -3.42 8.14
CA TRP A 24 0.66 -4.31 6.99
C TRP A 24 1.59 -5.47 7.27
N THR A 25 1.23 -6.67 6.82
CA THR A 25 2.14 -7.82 6.86
C THR A 25 2.72 -8.02 5.47
N CYS A 26 4.05 -7.93 5.35
CA CYS A 26 4.75 -8.33 4.13
C CYS A 26 5.07 -9.82 4.22
N SER A 27 4.63 -10.58 3.22
CA SER A 27 4.90 -12.02 3.09
C SER A 27 5.79 -12.26 1.89
N CYS A 28 6.93 -12.89 2.13
CA CYS A 28 7.93 -13.24 1.12
C CYS A 28 7.98 -14.76 0.94
N THR A 29 7.97 -15.20 -0.32
CA THR A 29 8.16 -16.60 -0.68
C THR A 29 9.49 -16.75 -1.41
N TYR A 30 10.29 -17.71 -0.98
CA TYR A 30 11.58 -18.09 -1.54
C TYR A 30 11.43 -19.47 -2.18
N THR A 31 11.86 -19.60 -3.43
CA THR A 31 11.83 -20.87 -4.15
C THR A 31 13.26 -21.40 -4.24
N LEU A 32 13.73 -22.07 -3.18
CA LEU A 32 15.09 -22.60 -3.03
C LEU A 32 14.98 -24.09 -2.68
N ASP A 33 15.10 -24.98 -3.67
CA ASP A 33 15.01 -26.45 -3.50
C ASP A 33 13.79 -26.95 -2.67
N GLY A 34 12.78 -26.10 -2.54
CA GLY A 34 11.64 -26.22 -1.63
C GLY A 34 11.03 -24.82 -1.40
N THR A 35 9.71 -24.74 -1.29
CA THR A 35 9.03 -23.47 -1.05
C THR A 35 9.22 -23.06 0.41
N ALA A 36 10.06 -22.07 0.67
CA ALA A 36 10.18 -21.44 1.99
C ALA A 36 9.41 -20.12 2.00
N SER A 37 8.83 -19.76 3.15
CA SER A 37 8.11 -18.49 3.31
C SER A 37 8.49 -17.81 4.61
N GLY A 38 8.50 -16.48 4.60
CA GLY A 38 8.73 -15.66 5.78
C GLY A 38 7.84 -14.43 5.71
N SER A 39 7.49 -13.88 6.86
CA SER A 39 6.69 -12.64 6.93
C SER A 39 7.23 -11.70 7.99
N TYR A 40 6.96 -10.40 7.81
CA TYR A 40 7.28 -9.36 8.76
C TYR A 40 6.23 -8.25 8.75
N GLU A 41 6.11 -7.55 9.88
CA GLU A 41 5.15 -6.46 10.06
C GLU A 41 5.74 -5.12 9.65
N ILE A 42 4.91 -4.28 9.03
CA ILE A 42 5.19 -2.92 8.60
C ILE A 42 4.12 -2.03 9.23
N ASN A 43 4.47 -1.35 10.31
CA ASN A 43 3.51 -0.61 11.14
C ASN A 43 3.39 0.87 10.73
N ASP A 44 2.19 1.43 10.90
CA ASP A 44 1.86 2.85 10.63
C ASP A 44 2.34 3.35 9.24
N LYS A 45 2.11 2.55 8.19
CA LYS A 45 2.48 2.93 6.82
C LYS A 45 1.28 3.05 5.91
N SER A 46 1.43 3.93 4.91
CA SER A 46 0.54 3.93 3.77
C SER A 46 0.71 2.62 2.99
N LYS A 47 -0.31 2.25 2.23
CA LYS A 47 -0.25 1.07 1.36
C LYS A 47 0.94 1.12 0.39
N ASP A 48 1.16 2.29 -0.23
CA ASP A 48 2.24 2.48 -1.20
C ASP A 48 3.62 2.41 -0.52
N ASP A 49 3.78 3.00 0.67
CA ASP A 49 5.03 2.89 1.45
C ASP A 49 5.29 1.44 1.87
N ALA A 50 4.28 0.75 2.39
CA ALA A 50 4.39 -0.64 2.81
C ALA A 50 4.75 -1.55 1.63
N ARG A 51 4.15 -1.31 0.46
CA ARG A 51 4.48 -2.01 -0.78
C ARG A 51 5.92 -1.77 -1.20
N SER A 52 6.36 -0.51 -1.24
CA SER A 52 7.74 -0.18 -1.60
C SER A 52 8.76 -0.81 -0.65
N MET A 53 8.46 -0.83 0.65
CA MET A 53 9.30 -1.49 1.65
C MET A 53 9.30 -3.02 1.50
N CYS A 54 8.17 -3.62 1.15
CA CYS A 54 8.03 -5.06 0.91
C CYS A 54 8.78 -5.51 -0.36
N GLU A 55 8.67 -4.73 -1.44
CA GLU A 55 9.32 -5.00 -2.72
C GLU A 55 10.84 -4.72 -2.67
N ALA A 56 11.31 -3.77 -1.86
CA ALA A 56 12.75 -3.51 -1.69
C ALA A 56 13.50 -4.72 -1.11
N THR A 57 12.84 -5.49 -0.23
CA THR A 57 13.37 -6.74 0.33
C THR A 57 13.47 -7.85 -0.72
N ALA A 58 12.70 -7.76 -1.82
CA ALA A 58 12.66 -8.79 -2.86
C ALA A 58 13.93 -8.84 -3.76
N ILE A 59 14.84 -7.88 -3.61
CA ILE A 59 16.06 -7.77 -4.39
C ILE A 59 17.20 -8.47 -3.61
N SER A 60 17.17 -9.81 -3.53
CA SER A 60 18.29 -10.60 -2.99
C SER A 60 19.20 -11.13 -4.10
N GLU A 61 20.50 -10.91 -3.98
CA GLU A 61 21.57 -11.14 -4.97
C GLU A 61 21.85 -12.63 -5.32
N THR A 62 20.98 -13.58 -4.94
CA THR A 62 21.29 -15.02 -4.97
C THR A 62 20.77 -15.80 -6.18
N GLY A 63 20.17 -15.15 -7.18
CA GLY A 63 19.63 -15.87 -8.35
C GLY A 63 18.32 -16.63 -8.07
N ASP A 64 17.79 -16.50 -6.86
CA ASP A 64 16.53 -17.09 -6.43
C ASP A 64 15.35 -16.20 -6.76
N THR A 65 14.21 -16.81 -7.07
CA THR A 65 12.95 -16.06 -7.22
C THR A 65 12.40 -15.75 -5.84
N LEU A 66 12.61 -14.51 -5.39
CA LEU A 66 12.02 -13.94 -4.19
C LEU A 66 10.77 -13.12 -4.56
N VAL A 67 9.60 -13.57 -4.10
CA VAL A 67 8.33 -12.85 -4.31
C VAL A 67 7.82 -12.34 -2.97
N CYS A 68 7.89 -11.03 -2.76
CA CYS A 68 7.33 -10.36 -1.59
C CYS A 68 6.04 -9.61 -1.94
N LYS A 69 4.99 -9.77 -1.12
CA LYS A 69 3.69 -9.10 -1.27
C LYS A 69 3.15 -8.66 0.09
N ILE A 70 2.58 -7.46 0.13
CA ILE A 70 1.78 -7.05 1.29
C ILE A 70 0.46 -7.81 1.30
N ALA A 71 0.04 -8.31 2.46
CA ALA A 71 -1.30 -8.82 2.69
C ALA A 71 -2.23 -7.65 2.98
N ASP A 72 -3.28 -7.49 2.16
CA ASP A 72 -4.33 -6.46 2.33
C ASP A 72 -5.33 -6.80 3.43
#